data_AF-A0A7Y5AG34-F1
#
_entry.id   AF-A0A7Y5AG34-F1
#
_cell.length_a   1.000
_cell.length_b   1.000
_cell.length_c   1.000
_cell.angle_alpha   90.00
_cell.angle_beta   90.00
_cell.angle_gamma   90.00
#
_symmetry.space_group_name_H-M   'P 1'
#
loop_
_entity.id
_entity.type
_entity.pdbx_description
1 polymer ?
#
loop_
_entity_poly.entity_id
_entity_poly.type
_entity_poly.pdbx_seq_one_letter_code
_entity_poly.pdbx_strand_id
1 'polypeptide(L)' 'RPGGPLIILYADDLEATQKRVEAAGAKISRAAFAFPGGRRFHFIDPDGYELAVWTAQA' A
#
# COMPACT_ATOMS: atom_id res chain seq x y z
N ARG A 1 19.03 6.26 2.62
CA ARG A 1 19.36 5.13 1.72
C ARG A 1 18.14 4.23 1.68
N PRO A 2 17.62 3.83 0.52
CA PRO A 2 16.68 2.71 0.45
C PRO A 2 17.36 1.45 1.02
N GLY A 3 16.58 0.56 1.64
CA GLY A 3 17.11 -0.68 2.24
C GLY A 3 16.56 -1.03 3.63
N GLY A 4 15.65 -0.24 4.20
CA GLY A 4 14.90 -0.62 5.41
C GLY A 4 13.79 -1.65 5.10
N PRO A 5 13.16 -2.24 6.13
CA PRO A 5 12.03 -3.15 5.95
C PRO A 5 10.85 -2.40 5.32
N LEU A 6 10.14 -3.08 4.41
CA LEU A 6 8.85 -2.61 3.90
C LEU A 6 7.75 -3.16 4.81
N ILE A 7 7.04 -2.28 5.51
CA ILE A 7 5.87 -2.68 6.29
C ILE A 7 4.68 -2.86 5.35
N ILE A 8 4.03 -4.02 5.46
CA ILE A 8 2.86 -4.38 4.65
C ILE A 8 1.67 -4.54 5.59
N LEU A 9 0.62 -3.78 5.35
CA LEU A 9 -0.66 -3.87 6.05
C LEU A 9 -1.61 -4.74 5.23
N TYR A 10 -2.38 -5.60 5.90
CA TYR A 10 -3.46 -6.34 5.25
C TYR A 10 -4.76 -5.51 5.24
N ALA A 11 -5.52 -5.61 4.16
CA ALA A 11 -6.88 -5.09 4.08
C ALA A 11 -7.75 -6.00 3.21
N ASP A 12 -9.01 -6.21 3.60
CA ASP A 12 -9.96 -6.96 2.78
C ASP A 12 -10.30 -6.21 1.49
N ASP A 13 -10.54 -4.90 1.58
CA ASP A 13 -10.81 -4.02 0.43
C ASP A 13 -9.61 -3.11 0.14
N LEU A 14 -8.87 -3.48 -0.90
CA LEU A 14 -7.68 -2.75 -1.33
C LEU A 14 -8.01 -1.35 -1.90
N GLU A 15 -9.14 -1.20 -2.61
CA GLU A 15 -9.49 0.05 -3.27
C GLU A 15 -10.03 1.08 -2.27
N ALA A 16 -10.91 0.64 -1.36
CA ALA A 16 -11.37 1.48 -0.27
C ALA A 16 -10.21 1.94 0.62
N THR A 17 -9.24 1.04 0.88
CA THR A 17 -8.05 1.40 1.65
C THR A 17 -7.17 2.40 0.92
N GLN A 18 -6.98 2.25 -0.40
CA GLN A 18 -6.24 3.23 -1.20
C GLN A 18 -6.86 4.63 -1.09
N LYS A 19 -8.19 4.74 -1.26
CA LYS A 19 -8.91 6.02 -1.13
C LYS A 19 -8.74 6.65 0.25
N ARG A 20 -8.74 5.82 1.31
CA ARG A 20 -8.54 6.29 2.69
C ARG A 20 -7.13 6.83 2.92
N VAL A 21 -6.10 6.16 2.42
CA VAL A 21 -4.72 6.66 2.59
C VAL A 21 -4.48 7.92 1.76
N GLU A 22 -5.01 8.00 0.54
CA GLU A 22 -4.94 9.22 -0.29
C GLU A 22 -5.66 10.40 0.40
N ALA A 23 -6.85 10.16 0.96
CA ALA A 23 -7.58 11.18 1.72
C ALA A 23 -6.86 11.63 3.01
N ALA A 24 -6.02 10.77 3.59
CA ALA A 24 -5.15 11.10 4.72
C ALA A 24 -3.86 11.84 4.32
N GLY A 25 -3.69 12.15 3.03
CA GLY A 25 -2.53 12.88 2.51
C GLY A 25 -1.35 12.00 2.10
N ALA A 26 -1.51 10.67 2.10
CA ALA A 26 -0.48 9.79 1.58
C ALA A 26 -0.35 9.88 0.05
N LYS A 27 0.87 9.71 -0.45
CA LYS A 27 1.17 9.67 -1.88
C LYS A 27 1.34 8.22 -2.34
N ILE A 28 0.58 7.79 -3.35
CA ILE A 28 0.81 6.48 -3.97
C ILE A 28 2.17 6.48 -4.70
N SER A 29 3.13 5.69 -4.21
CA SER A 29 4.45 5.53 -4.82
C SER A 29 4.45 4.43 -5.88
N ARG A 30 3.56 3.44 -5.74
CA ARG A 30 3.34 2.38 -6.72
C ARG A 30 1.87 2.00 -6.79
N ALA A 31 1.28 2.18 -7.97
CA ALA A 31 -0.11 1.79 -8.24
C ALA A 31 -0.35 0.30 -7.95
N ALA A 32 -1.60 -0.04 -7.62
CA ALA A 32 -1.97 -1.41 -7.25
C ALA A 32 -1.70 -2.43 -8.36
N PHE A 33 -0.90 -3.45 -8.05
CA PHE A 33 -0.48 -4.52 -8.97
C PHE A 33 -0.75 -5.91 -8.39
N ALA A 34 -1.08 -6.86 -9.27
CA ALA A 34 -1.35 -8.24 -8.91
C ALA A 34 -0.08 -9.09 -8.94
N PHE A 35 -0.05 -10.15 -8.14
CA PHE A 35 1.00 -11.17 -8.09
C PHE A 35 0.42 -12.48 -7.54
N PRO A 36 1.08 -13.64 -7.71
CA PRO A 36 0.63 -14.87 -7.07
C PRO A 36 0.48 -14.68 -5.55
N GLY A 37 -0.73 -14.86 -5.04
CA GLY A 37 -1.06 -14.61 -3.63
C GLY A 37 -1.75 -13.27 -3.33
N GLY A 38 -2.05 -12.44 -4.32
CA GLY A 38 -2.96 -11.30 -4.14
C GLY A 38 -2.61 -10.05 -4.91
N ARG A 39 -3.03 -8.90 -4.37
CA ARG A 39 -2.82 -7.59 -4.98
C ARG A 39 -2.36 -6.59 -3.93
N ARG A 40 -1.44 -5.69 -4.29
CA ARG A 40 -0.96 -4.65 -3.38
C ARG A 40 -0.65 -3.35 -4.08
N PHE A 41 -0.70 -2.23 -3.35
CA PHE A 41 -0.13 -0.95 -3.75
C PHE A 41 0.87 -0.47 -2.70
N HIS A 42 1.74 0.46 -3.08
CA HIS A 42 2.68 1.13 -2.17
C HIS A 42 2.35 2.60 -2.05
N PHE A 43 2.56 3.17 -0.86
CA PHE A 43 2.36 4.58 -0.59
C PHE A 43 3.45 5.12 0.32
N ILE A 44 3.66 6.44 0.24
CA ILE A 44 4.48 7.23 1.14
C ILE A 44 3.54 7.98 2.07
N ASP A 45 3.67 7.79 3.38
CA ASP A 45 2.89 8.51 4.38
C ASP A 45 3.35 9.98 4.52
N PRO A 46 2.63 10.83 5.28
CA PRO A 46 3.01 12.23 5.46
C PRO A 46 4.40 12.46 6.06
N ASP A 47 4.95 11.48 6.78
CA ASP A 47 6.26 11.55 7.41
C ASP A 47 7.39 11.04 6.49
N GLY A 48 7.05 10.54 5.30
CA GLY A 48 8.00 10.11 4.28
C GLY A 48 8.38 8.63 4.34
N TYR A 49 7.70 7.82 5.16
CA TYR A 49 7.90 6.37 5.20
C TYR A 49 7.19 5.68 4.05
N GLU A 50 7.84 4.68 3.44
CA GLU A 50 7.23 3.83 2.43
C GLU A 50 6.58 2.59 3.08
N LEU A 51 5.30 2.39 2.77
CA LEU A 51 4.48 1.27 3.23
C LEU A 51 3.75 0.63 2.04
N ALA A 52 3.19 -0.55 2.28
CA ALA A 52 2.31 -1.22 1.34
C ALA A 52 1.01 -1.67 1.99
N VAL A 53 -0.05 -1.78 1.19
CA VAL A 53 -1.28 -2.49 1.57
C VAL A 53 -1.47 -3.66 0.63
N TRP A 54 -1.76 -4.83 1.16
CA TRP A 54 -2.02 -6.07 0.43
C TRP A 54 -3.41 -6.62 0.78
N THR A 55 -4.07 -7.20 -0.22
CA THR A 55 -5.26 -8.04 -0.04
C THR A 55 -5.00 -9.42 -0.64
N ALA A 56 -5.52 -10.45 0.01
CA ALA A 56 -5.50 -11.81 -0.53
C ALA A 56 -6.45 -11.88 -1.73
N GLN A 57 -6.05 -12.63 -2.75
CA GLN A 57 -7.01 -12.99 -3.80
C GLN A 57 -8.02 -13.97 -3.19
N ALA A 58 -9.31 -13.68 -3.30
CA ALA A 58 -10.34 -14.70 -3.09
C ALA A 58 -10.18 -15.82 -4.13
#